data_AF-A0AAN9U6F0-F1
#
_entry.id   AF-A0AAN9U6F0-F1
#
_cell.length_a   1.000
_cell.length_b   1.000
_cell.length_c   1.000
_cell.angle_alpha   90.00
_cell.angle_beta   90.00
_cell.angle_gamma   90.00
#
_symmetry.space_group_name_H-M   'P 1'
#
loop_
_entity.id
_entity.type
_entity.pdbx_description
1 polymer ?
#
loop_
_entity_poly.entity_id
_entity_poly.type
_entity_poly.pdbx_seq_one_letter_code
_entity_poly.pdbx_strand_id
1 'polypeptide(L)'
;MGKRKATERASSCDEHEGECVEEPKKKKKAVDPISDFHGEKRLRRYRSKAPASFYEVYNRATTQRFYVLSRTRCDEYDSPQEVVELTGSTGNIYTVTITRQPTCDCPHAKAGNQCKHVIYVLARVLRAKMEYTYQLALTGPELYEIFANAPPIVDETGAGAEKDKNRKAVDGDCPICFEEMEDGKEEIVWCKAACGQNIHKQCFEMWSATKKRSEGAHAKVTCPYCRSVWEGDDDMVKKISKSGRLNSVIQSVLRLWATR
;
A
#
# COMPACT_ATOMS: atom_id res chain seq x y z
N MET A 1 -35.69 -70.59 -28.08
CA MET A 1 -35.15 -71.01 -26.77
C MET A 1 -33.62 -71.00 -26.81
N GLY A 2 -32.95 -70.49 -25.76
CA GLY A 2 -31.51 -70.68 -25.50
C GLY A 2 -30.60 -69.48 -25.88
N LYS A 3 -30.51 -68.43 -25.05
CA LYS A 3 -29.45 -68.15 -24.04
C LYS A 3 -28.07 -67.83 -24.66
N ARG A 4 -27.71 -66.53 -24.76
CA ARG A 4 -26.89 -65.71 -23.82
C ARG A 4 -25.38 -66.01 -23.86
N LYS A 5 -24.57 -65.00 -24.19
CA LYS A 5 -23.36 -64.66 -23.40
C LYS A 5 -22.89 -63.23 -23.69
N ALA A 6 -22.81 -62.43 -22.62
CA ALA A 6 -22.16 -61.14 -22.59
C ALA A 6 -20.70 -61.33 -22.12
N THR A 7 -19.79 -60.50 -22.60
CA THR A 7 -18.46 -60.30 -22.02
C THR A 7 -18.10 -58.81 -22.09
N GLU A 8 -17.74 -58.28 -20.93
CA GLU A 8 -17.35 -56.89 -20.66
C GLU A 8 -16.05 -56.49 -21.38
N ARG A 9 -15.94 -55.19 -21.67
CA ARG A 9 -14.86 -54.55 -22.42
C ARG A 9 -14.20 -53.53 -21.50
N ALA A 10 -12.96 -53.77 -21.07
CA ALA A 10 -12.08 -52.76 -20.48
C ALA A 10 -11.15 -52.24 -21.59
N SER A 11 -11.26 -50.94 -21.90
CA SER A 11 -10.52 -50.27 -22.97
C SER A 11 -9.21 -49.72 -22.44
N SER A 12 -8.12 -49.98 -23.17
CA SER A 12 -6.78 -49.46 -22.93
C SER A 12 -6.63 -48.00 -23.34
N CYS A 13 -5.63 -47.38 -22.72
CA CYS A 13 -4.82 -46.26 -23.20
C CYS A 13 -4.41 -46.41 -24.67
N ASP A 14 -4.33 -45.28 -25.38
CA ASP A 14 -3.42 -45.10 -26.51
C ASP A 14 -3.07 -43.60 -26.62
N GLU A 15 -1.77 -43.33 -26.53
CA GLU A 15 -1.14 -42.04 -26.84
C GLU A 15 -1.06 -41.90 -28.36
N HIS A 16 -1.36 -40.71 -28.89
CA HIS A 16 -0.91 -40.37 -30.23
C HIS A 16 -0.49 -38.90 -30.30
N GLU A 17 0.79 -38.75 -30.61
CA GLU A 17 1.51 -37.52 -30.92
C GLU A 17 0.99 -36.94 -32.26
N GLY A 18 0.89 -35.61 -32.34
CA GLY A 18 0.34 -34.91 -33.50
C GLY A 18 0.78 -33.46 -33.58
N GLU A 19 1.95 -33.27 -34.20
CA GLU A 19 2.50 -32.16 -34.97
C GLU A 19 1.95 -30.71 -34.83
N CYS A 20 2.90 -29.80 -34.63
CA CYS A 20 2.75 -28.36 -34.48
C CYS A 20 2.56 -27.66 -35.84
N VAL A 21 1.48 -26.91 -36.01
CA VAL A 21 1.33 -25.94 -37.11
C VAL A 21 1.26 -24.53 -36.51
N GLU A 22 2.32 -23.74 -36.71
CA GLU A 22 2.38 -22.34 -36.30
C GLU A 22 1.56 -21.44 -37.23
N GLU A 23 0.62 -20.69 -36.67
CA GLU A 23 -0.12 -19.61 -37.35
C GLU A 23 0.57 -18.24 -37.16
N PRO A 24 0.50 -17.33 -38.16
CA PRO A 24 1.30 -16.11 -38.20
C PRO A 24 0.82 -15.04 -37.22
N LYS A 25 1.76 -14.55 -36.39
CA LYS A 25 1.56 -13.45 -35.43
C LYS A 25 1.19 -12.15 -36.13
N LYS A 26 -0.09 -11.79 -36.13
CA LYS A 26 -0.55 -10.42 -36.45
C LYS A 26 -0.02 -9.44 -35.39
N LYS A 27 0.77 -8.46 -35.84
CA LYS A 27 1.23 -7.31 -35.05
C LYS A 27 0.00 -6.57 -34.50
N LYS A 28 -0.23 -6.64 -33.19
CA LYS A 28 -1.25 -5.85 -32.50
C LYS A 28 -0.83 -4.37 -32.55
N LYS A 29 -1.67 -3.53 -33.16
CA LYS A 29 -1.55 -2.07 -33.06
C LYS A 29 -1.80 -1.68 -31.60
N ALA A 30 -1.06 -0.67 -31.10
CA ALA A 30 -1.32 -0.07 -29.80
C ALA A 30 -2.75 0.50 -29.81
N VAL A 31 -3.61 -0.04 -28.96
CA VAL A 31 -4.94 0.47 -28.69
C VAL A 31 -4.78 1.49 -27.57
N ASP A 32 -5.25 2.72 -27.78
CA ASP A 32 -5.27 3.73 -26.73
C ASP A 32 -6.13 3.20 -25.57
N PRO A 33 -5.59 3.06 -24.35
CA PRO A 33 -6.32 2.44 -23.21
C PRO A 33 -7.58 3.23 -22.81
N ILE A 34 -7.77 4.44 -23.35
CA ILE A 34 -8.95 5.28 -23.15
C ILE A 34 -10.12 4.88 -24.08
N SER A 35 -9.82 4.29 -25.25
CA SER A 35 -10.81 3.98 -26.29
C SER A 35 -11.73 2.79 -25.96
N ASP A 36 -11.30 1.89 -25.06
CA ASP A 36 -12.07 0.73 -24.61
C ASP A 36 -13.18 1.07 -23.60
N PHE A 37 -13.25 2.31 -23.09
CA PHE A 37 -14.25 2.72 -22.08
C PHE A 37 -15.58 3.22 -22.64
N HIS A 38 -15.82 3.12 -23.95
CA HIS A 38 -17.10 3.52 -24.56
C HIS A 38 -18.26 2.66 -24.02
N GLY A 39 -19.06 3.24 -23.12
CA GLY A 39 -20.22 2.60 -22.51
C GLY A 39 -20.03 2.14 -21.05
N GLU A 40 -18.87 2.40 -20.44
CA GLU A 40 -18.62 2.05 -19.05
C GLU A 40 -19.57 2.78 -18.09
N LYS A 41 -20.44 2.02 -17.41
CA LYS A 41 -21.37 2.57 -16.40
C LYS A 41 -20.68 2.69 -15.05
N ARG A 42 -20.77 3.86 -14.42
CA ARG A 42 -20.33 4.07 -13.02
C ARG A 42 -21.14 3.19 -12.08
N LEU A 43 -20.46 2.50 -11.15
CA LEU A 43 -21.08 1.56 -10.20
C LEU A 43 -21.98 2.22 -9.16
N ARG A 44 -21.77 3.52 -8.90
CA ARG A 44 -22.59 4.34 -8.00
C ARG A 44 -22.95 5.65 -8.68
N ARG A 45 -24.02 6.31 -8.23
CA ARG A 45 -24.42 7.63 -8.73
C ARG A 45 -23.28 8.63 -8.50
N TYR A 46 -22.96 9.41 -9.54
CA TYR A 46 -22.03 10.53 -9.43
C TYR A 46 -22.57 11.60 -8.48
N ARG A 47 -21.71 12.10 -7.59
CA ARG A 47 -22.01 13.24 -6.72
C ARG A 47 -21.47 14.49 -7.39
N SER A 48 -22.33 15.43 -7.72
CA SER A 48 -21.91 16.72 -8.32
C SER A 48 -21.31 17.69 -7.29
N LYS A 49 -21.61 17.50 -6.01
CA LYS A 49 -21.06 18.26 -4.88
C LYS A 49 -20.79 17.33 -3.71
N ALA A 50 -19.80 17.67 -2.91
CA ALA A 50 -19.49 16.97 -1.68
C ALA A 50 -20.68 17.04 -0.69
N PRO A 51 -21.13 15.92 -0.10
CA PRO A 51 -22.11 15.93 0.97
C PRO A 51 -21.62 16.72 2.19
N ALA A 52 -22.50 17.31 3.00
CA ALA A 52 -22.09 18.03 4.20
C ALA A 52 -21.27 17.16 5.17
N SER A 53 -21.70 15.90 5.36
CA SER A 53 -21.02 14.92 6.21
C SER A 53 -19.62 14.53 5.70
N PHE A 54 -19.30 14.79 4.42
CA PHE A 54 -17.98 14.49 3.88
C PHE A 54 -16.90 15.37 4.51
N TYR A 55 -17.17 16.66 4.73
CA TYR A 55 -16.14 17.60 5.20
C TYR A 55 -15.58 17.24 6.57
N GLU A 56 -16.40 16.74 7.48
CA GLU A 56 -15.93 16.27 8.80
C GLU A 56 -15.00 15.06 8.67
N VAL A 57 -15.35 14.11 7.81
CA VAL A 57 -14.53 12.91 7.57
C VAL A 57 -13.26 13.28 6.81
N TYR A 58 -13.35 14.20 5.86
CA TYR A 58 -12.24 14.73 5.09
C TYR A 58 -11.24 15.45 5.98
N ASN A 59 -11.70 16.37 6.83
CA ASN A 59 -10.84 17.05 7.81
C ASN A 59 -10.13 16.04 8.71
N ARG A 60 -10.83 15.00 9.19
CA ARG A 60 -10.19 13.94 9.98
C ARG A 60 -9.19 13.13 9.16
N ALA A 61 -9.46 12.89 7.88
CA ALA A 61 -8.56 12.17 6.99
C ALA A 61 -7.28 12.97 6.70
N THR A 62 -7.37 14.29 6.54
CA THR A 62 -6.23 15.14 6.17
C THR A 62 -5.44 15.69 7.36
N THR A 63 -6.04 15.78 8.55
CA THR A 63 -5.38 16.31 9.76
C THR A 63 -4.84 15.22 10.68
N GLN A 64 -5.41 14.01 10.66
CA GLN A 64 -4.90 12.92 11.47
C GLN A 64 -3.71 12.25 10.77
N ARG A 65 -2.68 11.94 11.54
CA ARG A 65 -1.47 11.31 11.03
C ARG A 65 -1.73 9.84 10.72
N PHE A 66 -1.45 9.46 9.47
CA PHE A 66 -1.42 8.07 9.02
C PHE A 66 -0.03 7.72 8.49
N TYR A 67 0.28 6.44 8.48
CA TYR A 67 1.56 5.87 8.08
C TYR A 67 1.28 4.81 7.01
N VAL A 68 1.69 5.06 5.78
CA VAL A 68 1.58 4.07 4.69
C VAL A 68 2.69 3.04 4.83
N LEU A 69 2.32 1.76 4.88
CA LEU A 69 3.22 0.62 5.07
C LEU A 69 3.66 0.00 3.74
N SER A 70 2.72 -0.12 2.80
CA SER A 70 2.96 -0.69 1.47
C SER A 70 2.00 -0.08 0.44
N ARG A 71 2.44 -0.08 -0.82
CA ARG A 71 1.65 0.31 -1.99
C ARG A 71 1.97 -0.70 -3.09
N THR A 72 0.94 -1.34 -3.63
CA THR A 72 1.08 -2.35 -4.68
C THR A 72 0.07 -2.04 -5.78
N ARG A 73 0.57 -1.81 -7.00
CA ARG A 73 -0.28 -1.69 -8.20
C ARG A 73 -0.50 -3.07 -8.80
N CYS A 74 -1.74 -3.36 -9.14
CA CYS A 74 -2.15 -4.57 -9.84
C CYS A 74 -2.92 -4.15 -11.09
N ASP A 75 -2.44 -4.58 -12.26
CA ASP A 75 -3.10 -4.33 -13.55
C ASP A 75 -3.74 -5.63 -14.09
N GLU A 76 -4.20 -6.51 -13.20
CA GLU A 76 -4.60 -7.89 -13.54
C GLU A 76 -6.00 -7.99 -14.18
N TYR A 77 -6.75 -6.88 -14.28
CA TYR A 77 -8.11 -6.83 -14.83
C TYR A 77 -8.33 -5.58 -15.71
N ASP A 78 -9.49 -5.50 -16.38
CA ASP A 78 -9.99 -4.41 -17.24
C ASP A 78 -10.04 -2.99 -16.59
N SER A 79 -9.53 -2.85 -15.36
CA SER A 79 -9.36 -1.55 -14.70
C SER A 79 -8.15 -1.60 -13.75
N PRO A 80 -7.34 -0.53 -13.69
CA PRO A 80 -6.17 -0.50 -12.81
C PRO A 80 -6.59 -0.50 -11.34
N GLN A 81 -5.75 -1.12 -10.50
CA GLN A 81 -5.97 -1.25 -9.06
C GLN A 81 -4.72 -0.86 -8.28
N GLU A 82 -4.90 -0.19 -7.14
CA GLU A 82 -3.81 0.03 -6.18
C GLU A 82 -4.26 -0.38 -4.77
N VAL A 83 -3.48 -1.25 -4.13
CA VAL A 83 -3.68 -1.70 -2.75
C VAL A 83 -2.69 -0.98 -1.85
N VAL A 84 -3.19 -0.38 -0.77
CA VAL A 84 -2.41 0.41 0.18
C VAL A 84 -2.67 -0.11 1.59
N GLU A 85 -1.62 -0.55 2.28
CA GLU A 85 -1.69 -0.84 3.70
C GLU A 85 -1.27 0.39 4.50
N LEU A 86 -2.03 0.75 5.52
CA LEU A 86 -1.75 1.92 6.34
C LEU A 86 -2.15 1.73 7.80
N THR A 87 -1.54 2.51 8.68
CA THR A 87 -1.90 2.55 10.10
C THR A 87 -2.03 3.99 10.60
N GLY A 88 -2.80 4.19 11.67
CA GLY A 88 -2.96 5.48 12.36
C GLY A 88 -2.31 5.48 13.75
N SER A 89 -2.69 6.44 14.59
CA SER A 89 -2.14 6.58 15.96
C SER A 89 -2.37 5.38 16.89
N THR A 90 -3.42 4.60 16.65
CA THR A 90 -3.74 3.38 17.43
C THR A 90 -2.86 2.19 17.05
N GLY A 91 -2.16 2.23 15.91
CA GLY A 91 -1.30 1.13 15.44
C GLY A 91 -2.04 -0.05 14.82
N ASN A 92 -3.36 0.02 14.61
CA ASN A 92 -4.10 -0.96 13.82
C ASN A 92 -3.78 -0.78 12.35
N ILE A 93 -3.51 -1.86 11.63
CA ILE A 93 -3.26 -1.86 10.19
C ILE A 93 -4.59 -2.06 9.47
N TYR A 94 -4.81 -1.26 8.44
CA TYR A 94 -5.95 -1.35 7.55
C TYR A 94 -5.47 -1.41 6.10
N THR A 95 -6.16 -2.22 5.31
CA THR A 95 -5.93 -2.33 3.87
C THR A 95 -7.00 -1.51 3.14
N VAL A 96 -6.54 -0.62 2.27
CA VAL A 96 -7.37 0.18 1.36
C VAL A 96 -7.11 -0.28 -0.06
N THR A 97 -8.17 -0.57 -0.79
CA THR A 97 -8.11 -1.00 -2.18
C THR A 97 -8.79 0.05 -3.05
N ILE A 98 -8.02 0.72 -3.89
CA ILE A 98 -8.51 1.72 -4.85
C ILE A 98 -8.73 1.02 -6.19
N THR A 99 -10.01 0.89 -6.53
CA THR A 99 -10.53 0.33 -7.79
C THR A 99 -11.77 1.12 -8.20
N ARG A 100 -12.56 0.62 -9.16
CA ARG A 100 -13.84 1.22 -9.57
C ARG A 100 -14.79 1.43 -8.40
N GLN A 101 -14.70 0.61 -7.35
CA GLN A 101 -15.37 0.87 -6.09
C GLN A 101 -14.35 0.77 -4.95
N PRO A 102 -13.84 1.92 -4.47
CA PRO A 102 -12.86 1.92 -3.39
C PRO A 102 -13.39 1.23 -2.12
N THR A 103 -12.57 0.39 -1.51
CA THR A 103 -12.92 -0.34 -0.28
C THR A 103 -11.83 -0.21 0.78
N CYS A 104 -12.22 -0.45 2.03
CA CYS A 104 -11.31 -0.52 3.17
C CYS A 104 -11.86 -1.53 4.19
N ASP A 105 -10.98 -2.24 4.86
CA ASP A 105 -11.32 -3.27 5.86
C ASP A 105 -11.59 -2.71 7.27
N CYS A 106 -11.52 -1.39 7.46
CA CYS A 106 -11.75 -0.77 8.75
C CYS A 106 -13.22 -0.87 9.21
N PRO A 107 -13.51 -0.79 10.53
CA PRO A 107 -14.86 -0.94 11.06
C PRO A 107 -15.89 0.04 10.46
N HIS A 108 -15.49 1.30 10.22
CA HIS A 108 -16.37 2.31 9.61
C HIS A 108 -16.78 1.94 8.19
N ALA A 109 -15.85 1.41 7.39
CA ALA A 109 -16.13 0.97 6.02
C ALA A 109 -16.98 -0.31 5.99
N LYS A 110 -16.70 -1.26 6.89
CA LYS A 110 -17.51 -2.48 7.08
C LYS A 110 -18.97 -2.17 7.45
N ALA A 111 -19.21 -1.06 8.14
CA ALA A 111 -20.55 -0.55 8.42
C ALA A 111 -21.23 0.15 7.21
N GLY A 112 -20.61 0.12 6.01
CA GLY A 112 -21.15 0.71 4.79
C GLY A 112 -20.89 2.21 4.63
N ASN A 113 -20.08 2.82 5.49
CA ASN A 113 -19.78 4.26 5.43
C ASN A 113 -18.51 4.54 4.63
N GLN A 114 -18.44 5.73 4.03
CA GLN A 114 -17.19 6.22 3.44
C GLN A 114 -16.22 6.57 4.58
N CYS A 115 -15.14 5.79 4.72
CA CYS A 115 -14.22 5.96 5.83
C CYS A 115 -13.13 6.98 5.53
N LYS A 116 -12.52 7.51 6.60
CA LYS A 116 -11.38 8.42 6.50
C LYS A 116 -10.15 7.81 5.83
N HIS A 117 -9.97 6.49 5.86
CA HIS A 117 -8.79 5.83 5.26
C HIS A 117 -8.84 5.87 3.73
N VAL A 118 -10.00 5.60 3.12
CA VAL A 118 -10.19 5.73 1.67
C VAL A 118 -9.96 7.18 1.24
N ILE A 119 -10.54 8.13 1.98
CA ILE A 119 -10.39 9.56 1.70
C ILE A 119 -8.92 9.98 1.83
N TYR A 120 -8.22 9.53 2.87
CA TYR A 120 -6.79 9.80 3.06
C TYR A 120 -5.96 9.27 1.88
N VAL A 121 -6.20 8.03 1.45
CA VAL A 121 -5.47 7.45 0.32
C VAL A 121 -5.72 8.24 -0.97
N LEU A 122 -6.98 8.57 -1.29
CA LEU A 122 -7.29 9.37 -2.47
C LEU A 122 -6.67 10.77 -2.38
N ALA A 123 -6.84 11.48 -1.27
CA ALA A 123 -6.45 12.89 -1.15
C ALA A 123 -4.95 13.10 -0.94
N ARG A 124 -4.28 12.24 -0.15
CA ARG A 124 -2.89 12.47 0.30
C ARG A 124 -1.90 11.51 -0.36
N VAL A 125 -2.25 10.23 -0.50
CA VAL A 125 -1.35 9.23 -1.08
C VAL A 125 -1.35 9.29 -2.61
N LEU A 126 -2.54 9.33 -3.22
CA LEU A 126 -2.71 9.37 -4.67
C LEU A 126 -2.85 10.79 -5.23
N ARG A 127 -3.01 11.80 -4.35
CA ARG A 127 -3.19 13.21 -4.73
C ARG A 127 -4.30 13.42 -5.77
N ALA A 128 -5.37 12.63 -5.65
CA ALA A 128 -6.54 12.73 -6.50
C ALA A 128 -7.21 14.10 -6.36
N LYS A 129 -7.82 14.58 -7.44
CA LYS A 129 -8.66 15.79 -7.42
C LYS A 129 -9.75 15.67 -6.36
N MET A 130 -10.09 16.79 -5.73
CA MET A 130 -11.12 16.88 -4.70
C MET A 130 -12.43 16.21 -5.15
N GLU A 131 -12.84 16.40 -6.40
CA GLU A 131 -14.07 15.83 -6.96
C GLU A 131 -14.14 14.30 -6.94
N TYR A 132 -12.99 13.62 -6.97
CA TYR A 132 -12.89 12.16 -6.87
C TYR A 132 -12.91 11.66 -5.43
N THR A 133 -12.41 12.45 -4.48
CA THR A 133 -12.26 12.05 -3.07
C THR A 133 -13.59 11.75 -2.37
N TYR A 134 -14.69 12.36 -2.80
CA TYR A 134 -16.03 12.15 -2.23
C TYR A 134 -16.92 11.24 -3.07
N GLN A 135 -16.44 10.65 -4.17
CA GLN A 135 -17.22 9.68 -4.94
C GLN A 135 -17.26 8.32 -4.23
N LEU A 136 -18.35 7.58 -4.40
CA LEU A 136 -18.46 6.19 -3.92
C LEU A 136 -18.05 5.15 -4.98
N ALA A 137 -17.89 5.57 -6.22
CA ALA A 137 -17.39 4.75 -7.31
C ALA A 137 -16.70 5.65 -8.34
N LEU A 138 -15.64 5.11 -8.94
CA LEU A 138 -14.83 5.69 -9.98
C LEU A 138 -15.03 4.91 -11.28
N THR A 139 -14.81 5.57 -12.40
CA THR A 139 -14.74 4.97 -13.73
C THR A 139 -13.30 4.59 -14.07
N GLY A 140 -13.09 3.75 -15.08
CA GLY A 140 -11.76 3.41 -15.57
C GLY A 140 -10.92 4.63 -15.93
N PRO A 141 -11.44 5.58 -16.74
CA PRO A 141 -10.71 6.81 -17.08
C PRO A 141 -10.33 7.65 -15.86
N GLU A 142 -11.22 7.77 -14.87
CA GLU A 142 -10.91 8.48 -13.61
C GLU A 142 -9.78 7.78 -12.83
N LEU A 143 -9.78 6.44 -12.78
CA LEU A 143 -8.70 5.68 -12.13
C LEU A 143 -7.37 5.87 -12.85
N TYR A 144 -7.37 5.80 -14.18
CA TYR A 144 -6.18 6.08 -14.99
C TYR A 144 -5.64 7.48 -14.72
N GLU A 145 -6.52 8.49 -14.68
CA GLU A 145 -6.13 9.87 -14.35
C GLU A 145 -5.54 9.97 -12.94
N ILE A 146 -6.16 9.34 -11.95
CA ILE A 146 -5.65 9.34 -10.57
C ILE A 146 -4.26 8.69 -10.51
N PHE A 147 -4.07 7.52 -11.11
CA PHE A 147 -2.80 6.79 -11.01
C PHE A 147 -1.68 7.39 -11.85
N ALA A 148 -2.00 8.04 -12.96
CA ALA A 148 -1.03 8.78 -13.78
C ALA A 148 -0.46 9.99 -13.03
N ASN A 149 -1.26 10.64 -12.19
CA ASN A 149 -0.85 11.80 -11.38
C ASN A 149 -0.32 11.40 -9.98
N ALA A 150 -0.50 10.15 -9.57
CA ALA A 150 -0.06 9.68 -8.26
C ALA A 150 1.47 9.60 -8.18
N PRO A 151 2.07 9.91 -7.00
CA PRO A 151 3.50 9.77 -6.78
C PRO A 151 4.00 8.35 -7.13
N PRO A 152 5.19 8.22 -7.76
CA PRO A 152 5.72 6.93 -8.18
C PRO A 152 5.90 5.98 -6.99
N ILE A 153 5.63 4.71 -7.23
CA ILE A 153 5.95 3.63 -6.29
C ILE A 153 7.42 3.31 -6.53
N VAL A 154 8.30 3.71 -5.62
CA VAL A 154 9.74 3.44 -5.74
C VAL A 154 10.05 2.08 -5.14
N ASP A 155 10.47 1.13 -5.99
CA ASP A 155 10.92 -0.20 -5.60
C ASP A 155 12.45 -0.31 -5.53
N GLU A 156 12.90 -1.39 -4.89
CA GLU A 156 14.20 -1.62 -4.27
C GLU A 156 15.35 -1.77 -5.28
N THR A 157 16.10 -0.71 -5.58
CA THR A 157 17.50 -0.86 -6.04
C THR A 157 18.28 0.46 -5.92
N GLY A 158 19.31 0.49 -5.07
CA GLY A 158 20.23 1.64 -4.99
C GLY A 158 21.27 1.50 -3.89
N ALA A 159 22.52 1.25 -4.29
CA ALA A 159 23.71 1.02 -3.46
C ALA A 159 24.53 2.31 -3.21
N GLY A 160 25.24 2.37 -2.07
CA GLY A 160 26.53 3.07 -1.93
C GLY A 160 26.64 4.21 -0.89
N ALA A 161 27.48 4.00 0.14
CA ALA A 161 28.04 4.99 1.09
C ALA A 161 29.01 6.00 0.38
N GLU A 162 29.42 7.19 0.86
CA GLU A 162 29.64 7.72 2.21
C GLU A 162 29.64 9.29 2.21
N LYS A 163 29.46 9.90 3.39
CA LYS A 163 29.50 11.34 3.79
C LYS A 163 28.52 12.30 3.12
N ASP A 164 27.42 12.59 3.81
CA ASP A 164 26.53 13.78 3.82
C ASP A 164 26.19 14.51 2.50
N LYS A 165 26.56 13.99 1.34
CA LYS A 165 26.31 14.59 0.01
C LYS A 165 24.95 14.24 -0.56
N ASN A 166 24.25 13.28 0.05
CA ASN A 166 23.00 12.77 -0.47
C ASN A 166 21.78 13.42 0.21
N ARG A 167 21.94 14.21 1.28
CA ARG A 167 20.78 14.85 1.91
C ARG A 167 20.16 15.84 0.92
N LYS A 168 18.88 15.64 0.61
CA LYS A 168 18.12 16.61 -0.19
C LYS A 168 17.86 17.86 0.65
N ALA A 169 17.60 18.98 -0.02
CA ALA A 169 17.08 20.16 0.65
C ALA A 169 15.83 19.78 1.46
N VAL A 170 15.62 20.42 2.61
CA VAL A 170 14.38 20.28 3.38
C VAL A 170 13.30 21.06 2.65
N ASP A 171 12.82 20.43 1.59
CA ASP A 171 11.80 20.94 0.69
C ASP A 171 10.88 19.76 0.33
N GLY A 172 9.57 20.00 0.39
CA GLY A 172 8.53 19.03 0.12
C GLY A 172 8.00 18.25 1.34
N ASP A 173 7.20 17.22 1.03
CA ASP A 173 6.41 16.48 2.02
C ASP A 173 7.19 15.32 2.65
N CYS A 174 6.96 15.08 3.94
CA CYS A 174 7.45 13.90 4.64
C CYS A 174 6.83 12.63 4.01
N PRO A 175 7.61 11.63 3.56
CA PRO A 175 7.08 10.46 2.83
C PRO A 175 6.23 9.53 3.69
N ILE A 176 6.21 9.73 5.02
CA ILE A 176 5.41 8.96 5.95
C ILE A 176 4.03 9.61 6.18
N CYS A 177 4.00 10.90 6.54
CA CYS A 177 2.76 11.61 6.92
C CYS A 177 2.22 12.54 5.84
N PHE A 178 2.97 12.72 4.75
CA PHE A 178 2.66 13.60 3.62
C PHE A 178 2.46 15.08 3.99
N GLU A 179 2.84 15.49 5.19
CA GLU A 179 2.86 16.88 5.63
C GLU A 179 4.15 17.56 5.19
N GLU A 180 4.03 18.84 4.83
CA GLU A 180 5.14 19.69 4.43
C GLU A 180 6.15 19.82 5.57
N MET A 181 7.43 19.61 5.25
CA MET A 181 8.52 19.68 6.21
C MET A 181 9.13 21.09 6.19
N GLU A 182 9.10 21.76 7.33
CA GLU A 182 9.71 23.09 7.51
C GLU A 182 10.92 22.99 8.44
N ASP A 183 12.07 23.53 8.02
CA ASP A 183 13.27 23.60 8.84
C ASP A 183 13.00 24.39 10.14
N GLY A 184 13.23 23.76 11.28
CA GLY A 184 13.12 24.37 12.61
C GLY A 184 11.75 24.23 13.30
N LYS A 185 10.72 23.72 12.63
CA LYS A 185 9.42 23.44 13.25
C LYS A 185 9.35 22.07 13.92
N GLU A 186 9.86 21.06 13.22
CA GLU A 186 9.97 19.69 13.73
C GLU A 186 11.39 19.16 13.48
N GLU A 187 11.85 18.24 14.32
CA GLU A 187 13.14 17.58 14.08
C GLU A 187 13.05 16.67 12.85
N ILE A 188 14.04 16.78 11.95
CA ILE A 188 14.10 16.05 10.69
C ILE A 188 15.29 15.11 10.71
N VAL A 189 15.05 13.87 10.29
CA VAL A 189 16.07 12.87 9.97
C VAL A 189 16.06 12.62 8.48
N TRP A 190 17.12 12.06 7.93
CA TRP A 190 17.18 11.74 6.50
C TRP A 190 17.83 10.39 6.26
N CYS A 191 17.51 9.80 5.11
CA CYS A 191 18.12 8.55 4.68
C CYS A 191 19.57 8.79 4.25
N LYS A 192 20.55 8.45 5.11
CA LYS A 192 21.97 8.50 4.75
C LYS A 192 22.43 7.33 3.89
N ALA A 193 21.70 6.22 3.93
CA ALA A 193 22.07 4.98 3.25
C ALA A 193 21.93 5.04 1.72
N ALA A 194 20.94 5.77 1.17
CA ALA A 194 20.68 5.72 -0.28
C ALA A 194 19.92 6.88 -0.92
N CYS A 195 18.78 7.33 -0.39
CA CYS A 195 17.91 8.25 -1.15
C CYS A 195 17.93 9.71 -0.69
N GLY A 196 18.54 10.01 0.46
CA GLY A 196 18.67 11.39 0.91
C GLY A 196 17.40 12.06 1.41
N GLN A 197 16.27 11.37 1.35
CA GLN A 197 14.96 11.95 1.63
C GLN A 197 14.84 12.34 3.10
N ASN A 198 14.36 13.57 3.33
CA ASN A 198 14.04 14.10 4.65
C ASN A 198 12.72 13.48 5.16
N ILE A 199 12.67 13.22 6.46
CA ILE A 199 11.56 12.58 7.16
C ILE A 199 11.49 13.21 8.56
N HIS A 200 10.29 13.55 9.05
CA HIS A 200 10.13 13.92 10.45
C HIS A 200 10.66 12.82 11.37
N LYS A 201 11.47 13.17 12.38
CA LYS A 201 12.06 12.23 13.33
C LYS A 201 11.01 11.35 13.99
N GLN A 202 9.91 11.96 14.45
CA GLN A 202 8.79 11.23 15.06
C GLN A 202 8.13 10.25 14.08
N CYS A 203 8.02 10.63 12.80
CA CYS A 203 7.50 9.73 11.76
C CYS A 203 8.39 8.48 11.65
N PHE A 204 9.70 8.69 11.58
CA PHE A 204 10.65 7.60 11.43
C PHE A 204 10.73 6.72 12.69
N GLU A 205 10.66 7.30 13.89
CA GLU A 205 10.61 6.53 15.14
C GLU A 205 9.40 5.59 15.18
N MET A 206 8.21 6.07 14.79
CA MET A 206 7.00 5.24 14.69
C MET A 206 7.15 4.12 13.66
N TRP A 207 7.68 4.43 12.49
CA TRP A 207 7.99 3.44 11.45
C TRP A 207 8.91 2.34 11.98
N SER A 208 10.01 2.72 12.63
CA SER A 208 10.98 1.79 13.19
C SER A 208 10.40 0.87 14.27
N ALA A 209 9.53 1.42 15.13
CA ALA A 209 8.86 0.68 16.18
C ALA A 209 7.84 -0.31 15.61
N THR A 210 7.13 0.09 14.55
CA THR A 210 6.13 -0.76 13.87
C THR A 210 6.81 -1.96 13.22
N LYS A 211 7.91 -1.73 12.49
CA LYS A 211 8.71 -2.79 11.86
C LYS A 211 9.25 -3.81 12.87
N LYS A 212 9.73 -3.34 14.02
CA LYS A 212 10.20 -4.23 15.10
C LYS A 212 9.09 -5.01 15.78
N ARG A 213 7.88 -4.45 15.85
CA ARG A 213 6.73 -5.16 16.40
C ARG A 213 6.25 -6.27 15.46
N SER A 214 6.26 -6.01 14.15
CA SER A 214 5.79 -6.97 13.14
C SER A 214 6.80 -8.07 12.84
N GLU A 215 8.08 -7.72 12.72
CA GLU A 215 9.15 -8.63 12.25
C GLU A 215 10.09 -9.08 13.38
N GLY A 216 9.84 -8.62 14.62
CA GLY A 216 10.61 -8.97 15.81
C GLY A 216 11.70 -7.94 16.17
N ALA A 217 12.24 -8.07 17.39
CA ALA A 217 13.17 -7.09 17.96
C ALA A 217 14.45 -6.86 17.11
N HIS A 218 14.86 -7.88 16.37
CA HIS A 218 16.04 -7.88 15.48
C HIS A 218 15.75 -7.45 14.04
N ALA A 219 14.51 -7.03 13.73
CA ALA A 219 14.16 -6.56 12.40
C ALA A 219 15.06 -5.40 11.97
N LYS A 220 15.57 -5.50 10.74
CA LYS A 220 16.36 -4.43 10.11
C LYS A 220 15.40 -3.32 9.72
N VAL A 221 15.50 -2.17 10.37
CA VAL A 221 14.68 -1.01 10.04
C VAL A 221 15.17 -0.43 8.72
N THR A 222 14.25 -0.22 7.79
CA THR A 222 14.53 0.28 6.44
C THR A 222 14.02 1.71 6.25
N CYS A 223 14.49 2.41 5.22
CA CYS A 223 13.95 3.70 4.81
C CYS A 223 12.50 3.55 4.29
N PRO A 224 11.52 4.32 4.77
CA PRO A 224 10.15 4.27 4.25
C PRO A 224 10.04 4.70 2.79
N TYR A 225 11.00 5.50 2.31
CA TYR A 225 11.01 5.99 0.94
C TYR A 225 11.67 5.00 0.00
N CYS A 226 12.94 4.62 0.21
CA CYS A 226 13.68 3.77 -0.72
C CYS A 226 13.94 2.33 -0.24
N ARG A 227 13.44 1.97 0.95
CA ARG A 227 13.60 0.65 1.60
C ARG A 227 15.02 0.17 1.88
N SER A 228 16.05 0.95 1.56
CA SER A 228 17.44 0.66 1.98
C SER A 228 17.54 0.54 3.51
N VAL A 229 18.40 -0.34 4.00
CA VAL A 229 18.63 -0.50 5.45
C VAL A 229 19.06 0.84 6.05
N TRP A 230 18.43 1.22 7.15
CA TRP A 230 18.58 2.57 7.70
C TRP A 230 19.92 2.75 8.41
N GLU A 231 20.72 3.69 7.91
CA GLU A 231 22.02 4.10 8.47
C GLU A 231 21.93 5.54 9.00
N GLY A 232 21.05 5.79 9.98
CA GLY A 232 20.83 7.12 10.56
C GLY A 232 21.88 7.55 11.58
N ASP A 233 21.64 8.67 12.27
CA ASP A 233 22.50 9.13 13.38
C ASP A 233 22.71 8.04 14.44
N ASP A 234 23.93 7.94 14.97
CA ASP A 234 24.34 6.91 15.94
C ASP A 234 23.38 6.81 17.12
N ASP A 235 22.83 7.93 17.60
CA ASP A 235 21.88 7.96 18.71
C ASP A 235 20.50 7.40 18.32
N MET A 236 20.09 7.58 17.07
CA MET A 236 18.87 6.98 16.54
C MET A 236 19.05 5.48 16.29
N VAL A 237 20.18 5.07 15.71
CA VAL A 237 20.51 3.64 15.50
C VAL A 237 20.66 2.90 16.84
N LYS A 238 21.21 3.57 17.87
CA LYS A 238 21.24 3.06 19.26
C LYS A 238 19.84 2.94 19.87
N LYS A 239 18.93 3.89 19.64
CA LYS A 239 17.53 3.79 20.11
C LYS A 239 16.76 2.67 19.40
N ILE A 240 16.96 2.55 18.09
CA ILE A 240 16.41 1.47 17.27
C ILE A 240 16.90 0.13 17.82
N SER A 241 18.19 -0.07 18.04
CA SER A 241 18.72 -1.34 18.57
C SER A 241 18.31 -1.62 20.03
N LYS A 242 18.20 -0.59 20.90
CA LYS A 242 17.83 -0.76 22.32
C LYS A 242 16.34 -0.92 22.61
N SER A 243 15.45 -0.42 21.75
CA SER A 243 13.99 -0.54 21.90
C SER A 243 13.45 -1.99 21.90
N GLY A 244 14.32 -2.98 21.63
CA GLY A 244 14.02 -4.40 21.81
C GLY A 244 14.20 -4.95 23.24
N ARG A 245 14.69 -4.16 24.21
CA ARG A 245 14.72 -4.56 25.63
C ARG A 245 13.50 -4.00 26.34
N LEU A 246 12.44 -4.82 26.40
CA LEU A 246 11.27 -4.57 27.25
C LEU A 246 11.70 -4.27 28.70
N ASN A 247 11.06 -3.25 29.28
CA ASN A 247 11.05 -2.98 30.72
C ASN A 247 10.79 -4.28 31.51
N SER A 248 11.61 -4.57 32.52
CA SER A 248 11.58 -5.81 33.31
C SER A 248 10.38 -5.94 34.26
N VAL A 249 9.24 -5.31 33.96
CA VAL A 249 8.06 -5.30 34.84
C VAL A 249 7.01 -6.33 34.39
N ILE A 250 7.10 -6.86 33.16
CA ILE A 250 6.13 -7.83 32.62
C ILE A 250 6.63 -9.30 32.75
N GLN A 251 7.85 -9.55 33.23
CA GLN A 251 8.30 -10.92 33.53
C GLN A 251 7.76 -11.49 34.85
N SER A 252 7.24 -10.66 35.75
CA SER A 252 6.71 -11.13 37.04
C SER A 252 5.30 -11.73 36.93
N VAL A 253 4.55 -11.41 35.87
CA VAL A 253 3.17 -11.90 35.70
C VAL A 253 3.12 -13.24 34.97
N LEU A 254 4.08 -13.54 34.10
CA LEU A 254 4.16 -14.82 33.37
C LEU A 254 4.77 -15.98 34.17
N ARG A 255 5.41 -15.72 35.31
CA ARG A 255 5.94 -16.79 36.19
C ARG A 255 4.92 -17.32 37.21
N LEU A 256 3.76 -16.69 37.35
CA LEU A 256 2.72 -17.09 38.31
C LEU A 256 1.61 -17.97 37.70
N TRP A 257 1.64 -18.21 36.38
CA TRP A 257 0.67 -19.06 35.67
C TRP A 257 1.25 -20.39 35.16
N ALA A 258 2.51 -20.70 35.48
CA ALA A 258 3.18 -21.95 35.10
C ALA A 258 3.43 -22.92 36.27
N THR A 259 2.91 -22.61 37.46
CA THR A 259 3.01 -23.47 38.67
C THR A 259 1.66 -23.69 39.35
N ARG A 260 0.61 -23.92 38.55
CA ARG A 260 -0.65 -24.47 39.05
C ARG A 260 -1.19 -25.51 38.09
#